data_AF-A0A4V0YZZ2-F1
#
_entry.id   AF-A0A4V0YZZ2-F1
#
_cell.length_a   1.000
_cell.length_b   1.000
_cell.length_c   1.000
_cell.angle_alpha   90.00
_cell.angle_beta   90.00
_cell.angle_gamma   90.00
#
_symmetry.space_group_name_H-M   'P 1'
#
loop_
_entity.id
_entity.type
_entity.pdbx_description
1 polymer ?
#
loop_
_entity_poly.entity_id
_entity_poly.type
_entity_poly.pdbx_seq_one_letter_code
_entity_poly.pdbx_strand_id
1 'polypeptide(L)'
;MCDPEACPSAKSESRAIDALLEEYDPFINALVKERIHQYANVIPAGVLDLETDEIVQRVRIKFWHALEEKVISYPRAYLMRIVRNEFIDLTRRRSFLPLPVDQEGEIYCGSALVASSEEMSDPAEVLEKRLGIVKLMQETAKAVLTLPRRQQQAMICALIENVDNLNMLWAAFRACNVDVHFYHWPQEKEAKRLLQSSLSYARLQIACKLKKGARGQSTRVRGAPLTGRAAGRSRERAVPAYLPHG
;
A
#
# COMPACT_ATOMS: atom_id res chain seq x y z
N MET A 1 29.84 -52.62 -39.66
CA MET A 1 29.60 -51.26 -40.18
C MET A 1 28.12 -50.99 -39.93
N CYS A 2 27.80 -50.22 -38.89
CA CYS A 2 26.44 -49.77 -38.61
C CYS A 2 26.38 -48.31 -39.03
N ASP A 3 25.49 -48.00 -39.96
CA ASP A 3 25.28 -46.65 -40.46
C ASP A 3 24.71 -45.77 -39.32
N PRO A 4 25.30 -44.60 -39.07
CA PRO A 4 24.74 -43.60 -38.18
C PRO A 4 23.71 -42.77 -38.96
N GLU A 5 22.55 -43.35 -39.26
CA GLU A 5 21.43 -42.58 -39.78
C GLU A 5 20.83 -41.69 -38.68
N ALA A 6 21.28 -40.44 -38.75
CA ALA A 6 20.65 -39.20 -38.32
C ALA A 6 19.19 -39.32 -37.81
N CYS A 7 18.98 -39.07 -36.51
CA CYS A 7 17.68 -38.66 -35.96
C CYS A 7 17.28 -37.28 -36.54
N PRO A 8 16.25 -37.18 -37.42
CA PRO A 8 15.83 -35.91 -38.00
C PRO A 8 14.92 -35.08 -37.06
N SER A 9 14.46 -35.68 -35.95
CA SER A 9 13.37 -35.15 -35.11
C SER A 9 13.74 -33.90 -34.29
N ALA A 10 14.97 -33.79 -33.79
CA ALA A 10 15.34 -32.64 -32.94
C ALA A 10 15.48 -31.31 -33.73
N LYS A 11 15.86 -31.38 -35.01
CA LYS A 11 16.04 -30.19 -35.85
C LYS A 11 14.73 -29.58 -36.33
N SER A 12 13.67 -30.38 -36.46
CA SER A 12 12.34 -29.88 -36.84
C SER A 12 11.66 -29.12 -35.71
N GLU A 13 11.84 -29.56 -34.47
CA GLU A 13 11.23 -28.93 -33.29
C GLU A 13 11.88 -27.58 -32.99
N SER A 14 13.21 -27.49 -33.05
CA SER A 14 13.93 -26.21 -32.90
C SER A 14 13.45 -25.16 -33.90
N ARG A 15 13.31 -25.53 -35.19
CA ARG A 15 12.83 -24.61 -36.23
C ARG A 15 11.39 -24.12 -36.00
N ALA A 16 10.54 -24.96 -35.41
CA ALA A 16 9.17 -24.58 -35.08
C ALA A 16 9.11 -23.58 -33.91
N ILE A 17 9.99 -23.74 -32.92
CA ILE A 17 10.15 -22.79 -31.81
C ILE A 17 10.67 -21.45 -32.32
N ASP A 18 11.68 -21.46 -33.20
CA ASP A 18 12.25 -20.24 -33.78
C ASP A 18 11.17 -19.46 -34.56
N ALA A 19 10.36 -20.14 -35.37
CA ALA A 19 9.26 -19.51 -36.10
C ALA A 19 8.19 -18.89 -35.16
N LEU A 20 7.87 -19.55 -34.05
CA LEU A 20 6.97 -18.99 -33.03
C LEU A 20 7.58 -17.77 -32.33
N LEU A 21 8.88 -17.80 -32.02
CA LEU A 21 9.57 -16.65 -31.44
C LEU A 21 9.53 -15.45 -32.39
N GLU A 22 9.82 -15.65 -33.67
CA GLU A 22 9.74 -14.60 -34.70
C GLU A 22 8.32 -14.04 -34.84
N GLU A 23 7.29 -14.90 -34.81
CA GLU A 23 5.88 -14.49 -34.88
C GLU A 23 5.50 -13.56 -33.71
N TYR A 24 5.93 -13.91 -32.49
CA TYR A 24 5.56 -13.16 -31.28
C TYR A 24 6.49 -11.99 -30.98
N ASP A 25 7.59 -11.83 -31.72
CA ASP A 25 8.59 -10.82 -31.43
C ASP A 25 8.06 -9.38 -31.46
N PRO A 26 7.26 -8.96 -32.46
CA PRO A 26 6.65 -7.63 -32.46
C PRO A 26 5.73 -7.40 -31.26
N PHE A 27 5.03 -8.45 -30.81
CA PHE A 27 4.14 -8.39 -29.66
C PHE A 27 4.91 -8.23 -28.35
N ILE A 28 6.02 -8.96 -28.17
CA ILE A 28 6.90 -8.81 -27.01
C ILE A 28 7.43 -7.37 -26.94
N ASN A 29 7.97 -6.87 -28.06
CA ASN A 29 8.47 -5.50 -28.15
C ASN A 29 7.40 -4.46 -27.80
N ALA A 30 6.19 -4.61 -28.34
CA ALA A 30 5.07 -3.71 -28.03
C ALA A 30 4.68 -3.74 -26.54
N LEU A 31 4.58 -4.94 -25.94
CA LEU A 31 4.24 -5.09 -24.52
C LEU A 31 5.29 -4.48 -23.60
N VAL A 32 6.58 -4.70 -23.88
CA VAL A 32 7.67 -4.17 -23.06
C VAL A 32 7.69 -2.64 -23.18
N LYS A 33 7.58 -2.10 -24.40
CA LYS A 33 7.49 -0.65 -24.62
C LYS A 33 6.29 -0.04 -23.93
N GLU A 34 5.10 -0.63 -24.02
CA GLU A 34 3.92 -0.12 -23.30
C GLU A 34 4.16 -0.06 -21.79
N ARG A 35 4.72 -1.12 -21.23
CA ARG A 35 4.98 -1.24 -19.78
C ARG A 35 6.08 -0.31 -19.30
N ILE A 36 7.14 -0.08 -20.07
CA ILE A 36 8.31 0.67 -19.59
C ILE A 36 7.97 2.11 -19.21
N HIS A 37 7.02 2.72 -19.92
CA HIS A 37 6.49 4.05 -19.59
C HIS A 37 5.84 4.11 -18.20
N GLN A 38 5.26 3.00 -17.72
CA GLN A 38 4.69 2.90 -16.37
C GLN A 38 5.77 2.86 -15.28
N TYR A 39 7.02 2.59 -15.64
CA TYR A 39 8.18 2.49 -14.76
C TYR A 39 9.23 3.58 -15.03
N ALA A 40 8.85 4.68 -15.68
CA ALA A 40 9.76 5.80 -16.00
C ALA A 40 10.48 6.37 -14.75
N ASN A 41 9.88 6.26 -13.57
CA ASN A 41 10.50 6.70 -12.31
C ASN A 41 11.61 5.76 -11.79
N VAL A 42 11.69 4.54 -12.31
CA VAL A 42 12.63 3.49 -11.88
C VAL A 42 13.81 3.37 -12.84
N ILE A 43 13.63 3.78 -14.09
CA ILE A 43 14.62 3.65 -15.16
C ILE A 43 15.11 5.04 -15.58
N PRO A 44 16.40 5.38 -15.36
CA PRO A 44 16.95 6.64 -15.83
C PRO A 44 16.81 6.77 -17.35
N ALA A 45 16.41 7.95 -17.81
CA ALA A 45 16.14 8.20 -19.23
C ALA A 45 17.33 7.87 -20.14
N GLY A 46 18.57 8.07 -19.67
CA GLY A 46 19.78 7.78 -20.44
C GLY A 46 20.08 6.30 -20.69
N VAL A 47 19.39 5.37 -20.00
CA VAL A 47 19.56 3.92 -20.17
C VAL A 47 18.24 3.22 -20.53
N LEU A 48 17.20 3.98 -20.87
CA LEU A 48 15.87 3.43 -21.11
C LEU A 48 15.84 2.43 -22.28
N ASP A 49 16.54 2.73 -23.36
CA ASP A 49 16.60 1.86 -24.54
C ASP A 49 17.34 0.54 -24.21
N LEU A 50 18.47 0.64 -23.51
CA LEU A 50 19.24 -0.53 -23.08
C LEU A 50 18.43 -1.44 -22.14
N GLU A 51 17.70 -0.86 -21.19
CA GLU A 51 16.81 -1.62 -20.30
C GLU A 51 15.63 -2.22 -21.05
N THR A 52 15.11 -1.54 -22.08
CA THR A 52 14.06 -2.08 -22.95
C THR A 52 14.56 -3.35 -23.64
N ASP A 53 15.71 -3.28 -24.30
CA ASP A 53 16.28 -4.39 -25.05
C ASP A 53 16.63 -5.57 -24.13
N GLU A 54 17.20 -5.27 -22.97
CA GLU A 54 17.53 -6.26 -21.95
C GLU A 54 16.27 -6.99 -21.42
N ILE A 55 15.17 -6.27 -21.17
CA ILE A 55 13.90 -6.91 -20.77
C ILE A 55 13.34 -7.75 -21.93
N VAL A 56 13.36 -7.25 -23.16
CA VAL A 56 12.91 -8.00 -24.34
C VAL A 56 13.70 -9.31 -24.46
N GLN A 57 15.02 -9.25 -24.34
CA GLN A 57 15.89 -10.42 -24.39
C GLN A 57 15.56 -11.42 -23.29
N ARG A 58 15.40 -10.99 -22.04
CA ARG A 58 15.01 -11.88 -20.93
C ARG A 58 13.66 -12.53 -21.15
N VAL A 59 12.68 -11.80 -21.70
CA VAL A 59 11.36 -12.35 -22.04
C VAL A 59 11.49 -13.41 -23.12
N ARG A 60 12.26 -13.16 -24.20
CA ARG A 60 12.51 -14.13 -25.28
C ARG A 60 13.14 -15.42 -24.74
N ILE A 61 14.20 -15.30 -23.93
CA ILE A 61 14.89 -16.46 -23.35
C ILE A 61 13.94 -17.29 -22.48
N LYS A 62 13.17 -16.64 -21.59
CA LYS A 62 12.19 -17.34 -20.74
C LYS A 62 11.08 -17.99 -21.55
N PHE A 63 10.64 -17.36 -22.63
CA PHE A 63 9.61 -17.92 -23.49
C PHE A 63 10.13 -19.09 -24.31
N TRP A 64 11.34 -19.00 -24.85
CA TRP A 64 12.04 -20.08 -25.54
C TRP A 64 12.16 -21.33 -24.66
N HIS A 65 12.73 -21.19 -23.46
CA HIS A 65 12.81 -22.32 -22.52
C HIS A 65 11.44 -22.93 -22.20
N ALA A 66 10.42 -22.10 -22.04
CA ALA A 66 9.08 -22.60 -21.77
C ALA A 66 8.47 -23.36 -22.96
N LEU A 67 8.83 -23.01 -24.20
CA LEU A 67 8.42 -23.72 -25.41
C LEU A 67 9.17 -25.05 -25.59
N GLU A 68 10.43 -25.13 -25.16
CA GLU A 68 11.17 -26.41 -25.11
C GLU A 68 10.55 -27.38 -24.12
N GLU A 69 10.11 -26.89 -22.96
CA GLU A 69 9.60 -27.75 -21.89
C GLU A 69 8.15 -28.22 -22.09
N LYS A 70 7.29 -27.41 -22.73
CA LYS A 70 5.86 -27.70 -22.82
C LYS A 70 5.14 -26.97 -23.96
N VAL A 71 4.04 -27.56 -24.39
CA VAL A 71 3.08 -26.91 -25.30
C VAL A 71 2.30 -25.84 -24.55
N ILE A 72 2.32 -24.60 -25.06
CA ILE A 72 1.63 -23.45 -24.46
C ILE A 72 0.37 -23.12 -25.27
N SER A 73 -0.81 -23.42 -24.73
CA SER A 73 -2.09 -23.18 -25.43
C SER A 73 -2.43 -21.71 -25.63
N TYR A 74 -1.93 -20.81 -24.76
CA TYR A 74 -2.23 -19.37 -24.81
C TYR A 74 -0.95 -18.51 -24.73
N PRO A 75 -0.16 -18.43 -25.82
CA PRO A 75 1.14 -17.75 -25.84
C PRO A 75 1.08 -16.29 -25.38
N ARG A 76 0.08 -15.52 -25.85
CA ARG A 76 -0.07 -14.10 -25.48
C ARG A 76 -0.27 -13.89 -23.98
N ALA A 77 -1.13 -14.69 -23.35
CA ALA A 77 -1.39 -14.60 -21.91
C ALA A 77 -0.15 -14.98 -21.09
N TYR A 78 0.60 -15.98 -21.58
CA TYR A 78 1.86 -16.40 -20.98
C TYR A 78 2.93 -15.30 -21.08
N LEU A 79 3.11 -14.70 -22.25
CA LEU A 79 4.03 -13.58 -22.49
C LEU A 79 3.70 -12.37 -21.61
N MET A 80 2.43 -11.98 -21.51
CA MET A 80 2.02 -10.90 -20.61
C MET A 80 2.43 -11.18 -19.15
N ARG A 81 2.37 -12.44 -18.72
CA ARG A 81 2.80 -12.85 -17.38
C ARG A 81 4.32 -12.79 -17.22
N ILE A 82 5.09 -13.25 -18.21
CA ILE A 82 6.56 -13.15 -18.19
C ILE A 82 6.97 -11.68 -18.11
N VAL A 83 6.45 -10.83 -19.01
CA VAL A 83 6.75 -9.39 -19.02
C VAL A 83 6.43 -8.76 -17.67
N ARG A 84 5.23 -9.02 -17.11
CA ARG A 84 4.87 -8.51 -15.78
C ARG A 84 5.86 -8.92 -14.69
N ASN A 85 6.30 -10.19 -14.70
CA ASN A 85 7.25 -10.69 -13.71
C ASN A 85 8.63 -10.02 -13.87
N GLU A 86 9.10 -9.83 -15.11
CA GLU A 86 10.36 -9.11 -15.37
C GLU A 86 10.34 -7.69 -14.81
N PHE A 87 9.25 -6.96 -14.99
CA PHE A 87 9.11 -5.61 -14.43
C PHE A 87 9.06 -5.62 -12.89
N ILE A 88 8.44 -6.63 -12.28
CA ILE A 88 8.45 -6.80 -10.81
C ILE A 88 9.87 -7.12 -10.31
N ASP A 89 10.61 -7.97 -11.03
CA ASP A 89 11.97 -8.32 -10.66
C ASP A 89 12.91 -7.13 -10.87
N LEU A 90 12.71 -6.34 -11.92
CA LEU A 90 13.43 -5.08 -12.15
C LEU A 90 13.22 -4.11 -11.00
N THR A 91 11.98 -3.88 -10.57
CA THR A 91 11.72 -2.97 -9.44
C THR A 91 12.30 -3.49 -8.14
N ARG A 92 12.28 -4.80 -7.89
CA ARG A 92 12.92 -5.41 -6.71
C ARG A 92 14.44 -5.30 -6.72
N ARG A 93 15.08 -5.46 -7.88
CA ARG A 93 16.54 -5.30 -8.01
C ARG A 93 16.94 -3.85 -7.81
N ARG A 94 16.14 -2.91 -8.31
CA ARG A 94 16.40 -1.47 -8.22
C ARG A 94 15.90 -0.83 -6.93
N SER A 95 15.08 -1.49 -6.11
CA SER A 95 14.81 -1.03 -4.74
C SER A 95 16.04 -1.07 -3.83
N PHE A 96 17.15 -1.67 -4.30
CA PHE A 96 18.48 -1.53 -3.72
C PHE A 96 19.28 -0.44 -4.43
N LEU A 97 18.70 0.75 -4.64
CA LEU A 97 19.51 1.91 -5.03
C LEU A 97 20.66 2.04 -4.02
N PRO A 98 21.91 2.26 -4.47
CA PRO A 98 22.98 2.61 -3.54
C PRO A 98 22.46 3.79 -2.73
N LEU A 99 22.52 3.64 -1.40
CA LEU A 99 22.14 4.72 -0.52
C LEU A 99 22.92 5.96 -1.00
N PRO A 100 22.25 7.09 -1.26
CA PRO A 100 22.95 8.26 -1.78
C PRO A 100 24.15 8.52 -0.87
N VAL A 101 25.27 8.99 -1.42
CA VAL A 101 26.50 9.26 -0.66
C VAL A 101 26.83 10.76 -0.70
N ASP A 102 27.43 11.28 0.36
CA ASP A 102 27.82 12.69 0.48
C ASP A 102 29.16 12.95 -0.24
N GLN A 103 29.68 14.17 -0.12
CA GLN A 103 30.93 14.55 -0.79
C GLN A 103 32.15 13.81 -0.23
N GLU A 104 32.00 13.26 0.98
CA GLU A 104 33.00 12.50 1.73
C GLU A 104 32.92 11.00 1.44
N GLY A 105 31.92 10.55 0.66
CA GLY A 105 31.71 9.15 0.30
C GLY A 105 31.00 8.33 1.38
N GLU A 106 30.50 8.98 2.43
CA GLU A 106 29.64 8.38 3.44
C GLU A 106 28.19 8.33 2.94
N ILE A 107 27.37 7.45 3.51
CA ILE A 107 25.96 7.35 3.13
C ILE A 107 25.23 8.67 3.48
N TYR A 108 24.87 9.45 2.46
CA TYR A 108 23.98 10.60 2.48
C TYR A 108 22.59 10.16 2.93
N CYS A 109 22.34 10.22 4.23
CA CYS A 109 21.02 10.06 4.82
C CYS A 109 20.08 11.26 4.55
N GLY A 110 20.35 12.10 3.55
CA GLY A 110 19.75 13.44 3.42
C GLY A 110 20.03 14.28 4.67
N SER A 111 19.32 15.40 4.83
CA SER A 111 18.95 15.78 6.19
C SER A 111 18.27 14.54 6.77
N ALA A 112 18.96 13.82 7.63
CA ALA A 112 18.35 12.69 8.30
C ALA A 112 17.05 13.26 8.88
N LEU A 113 15.90 12.86 8.31
CA LEU A 113 14.82 12.49 9.17
C LEU A 113 15.45 11.35 9.95
N VAL A 114 16.19 11.70 11.01
CA VAL A 114 16.43 10.83 12.13
C VAL A 114 15.02 10.38 12.39
N ALA A 115 14.69 9.17 11.93
CA ALA A 115 13.46 8.52 12.34
C ALA A 115 13.69 8.45 13.82
N SER A 116 13.17 9.46 14.54
CA SER A 116 13.71 9.88 15.83
C SER A 116 13.92 8.58 16.59
N SER A 117 15.18 8.22 16.82
CA SER A 117 15.43 7.13 17.74
C SER A 117 14.63 7.50 18.98
N GLU A 118 14.06 6.52 19.66
CA GLU A 118 13.06 6.74 20.72
C GLU A 118 13.55 7.75 21.81
N GLU A 119 14.85 8.08 21.81
CA GLU A 119 15.55 9.05 22.64
C GLU A 119 15.67 10.50 22.10
N MET A 120 15.37 10.80 20.83
CA MET A 120 15.48 12.17 20.25
C MET A 120 14.14 12.86 19.93
N SER A 121 13.01 12.17 20.01
CA SER A 121 11.70 12.84 19.88
C SER A 121 11.37 13.62 21.16
N ASP A 122 10.77 14.80 21.01
CA ASP A 122 10.11 15.49 22.11
C ASP A 122 9.14 14.50 22.80
N PRO A 123 9.25 14.28 24.13
CA PRO A 123 8.33 13.41 24.88
C PRO A 123 6.85 13.74 24.63
N ALA A 124 6.52 15.01 24.38
CA ALA A 124 5.17 15.44 24.05
C ALA A 124 4.70 14.88 22.70
N GLU A 125 5.54 14.87 21.67
CA GLU A 125 5.23 14.29 20.37
C GLU A 125 5.10 12.77 20.41
N VAL A 126 5.94 12.08 21.19
CA VAL A 126 5.83 10.63 21.38
C VAL A 126 4.48 10.29 22.01
N LEU A 127 4.06 11.06 23.01
CA LEU A 127 2.78 10.89 23.67
C LEU A 127 1.60 11.16 22.70
N GLU A 128 1.68 12.22 21.90
CA GLU A 128 0.67 12.51 20.87
C GLU A 128 0.57 11.39 19.83
N LYS A 129 1.70 10.88 19.34
CA LYS A 129 1.74 9.73 18.41
C LYS A 129 1.11 8.48 19.04
N ARG A 130 1.46 8.16 20.29
CA ARG A 130 0.87 7.01 21.01
C ARG A 130 -0.64 7.15 21.18
N LEU A 131 -1.12 8.34 21.57
CA LEU A 131 -2.56 8.61 21.67
C LEU A 131 -3.25 8.56 20.29
N GLY A 132 -2.59 9.05 19.25
CA GLY A 132 -3.07 9.03 17.87
C GLY A 132 -3.27 7.60 17.36
N ILE A 133 -2.30 6.71 17.63
CA ILE A 133 -2.39 5.29 17.27
C ILE A 133 -3.58 4.63 17.99
N VAL A 134 -3.74 4.86 19.30
CA VAL A 134 -4.87 4.33 20.07
C VAL A 134 -6.21 4.81 19.50
N LYS A 135 -6.33 6.11 19.19
CA LYS A 135 -7.54 6.68 18.58
C LYS A 135 -7.82 6.06 17.21
N LEU A 136 -6.81 5.91 16.36
CA LEU A 136 -6.97 5.31 15.03
C LEU A 136 -7.39 3.83 15.12
N MET A 137 -6.84 3.09 16.08
CA MET A 137 -7.20 1.69 16.31
C MET A 137 -8.67 1.57 16.76
N GLN A 138 -9.15 2.47 17.62
CA GLN A 138 -10.56 2.54 18.01
C GLN A 138 -11.48 2.91 16.84
N GLU A 139 -11.10 3.88 16.01
CA GLU A 139 -11.87 4.25 14.82
C GLU A 139 -11.95 3.08 13.82
N THR A 140 -10.84 2.36 13.65
CA THR A 140 -10.77 1.17 12.82
C THR A 140 -11.68 0.06 13.36
N ALA A 141 -11.60 -0.24 14.66
CA ALA A 141 -12.48 -1.22 15.30
C ALA A 141 -13.97 -0.87 15.09
N LYS A 142 -14.37 0.39 15.33
CA LYS A 142 -15.73 0.86 15.06
C LYS A 142 -16.13 0.68 13.60
N ALA A 143 -15.25 1.01 12.66
CA ALA A 143 -15.50 0.83 11.23
C ALA A 143 -15.69 -0.65 10.86
N VAL A 144 -14.88 -1.55 11.43
CA VAL A 144 -15.00 -3.00 11.24
C VAL A 144 -16.34 -3.52 11.75
N LEU A 145 -16.79 -3.07 12.93
CA LEU A 145 -18.05 -3.51 13.52
C LEU A 145 -19.29 -3.07 12.75
N THR A 146 -19.15 -2.06 11.89
CA THR A 146 -20.23 -1.60 11.01
C THR A 146 -20.31 -2.36 9.67
N LEU A 147 -19.47 -3.38 9.47
CA LEU A 147 -19.50 -4.24 8.29
C LEU A 147 -20.55 -5.37 8.43
N PRO A 148 -21.03 -5.93 7.31
CA PRO A 148 -21.80 -7.18 7.33
C PRO A 148 -21.02 -8.32 8.00
N ARG A 149 -21.72 -9.21 8.73
CA ARG A 149 -21.12 -10.25 9.59
C ARG A 149 -19.98 -11.06 8.95
N ARG A 150 -20.13 -11.48 7.68
CA ARG A 150 -19.09 -12.22 6.94
C ARG A 150 -17.84 -11.36 6.68
N GLN A 151 -18.04 -10.10 6.27
CA GLN A 151 -16.94 -9.15 6.01
C GLN A 151 -16.25 -8.72 7.32
N GLN A 152 -17.03 -8.56 8.39
CA GLN A 152 -16.53 -8.30 9.74
C GLN A 152 -15.63 -9.46 10.20
N GLN A 153 -16.09 -10.71 10.11
CA GLN A 153 -15.30 -11.88 10.49
C GLN A 153 -14.01 -11.99 9.67
N ALA A 154 -14.10 -11.84 8.35
CA ALA A 154 -12.92 -11.87 7.48
C ALA A 154 -11.91 -10.80 7.89
N MET A 155 -12.38 -9.57 8.13
CA MET A 155 -11.51 -8.46 8.50
C MET A 155 -10.88 -8.63 9.88
N ILE A 156 -11.63 -9.11 10.88
CA ILE A 156 -11.08 -9.38 12.21
C ILE A 156 -9.99 -10.44 12.13
N CYS A 157 -10.22 -11.54 11.40
CA CYS A 157 -9.20 -12.59 11.22
C CYS A 157 -7.95 -12.03 10.52
N ALA A 158 -8.12 -11.20 9.49
CA ALA A 158 -7.00 -10.56 8.81
C ALA A 158 -6.25 -9.57 9.72
N LEU A 159 -6.94 -8.81 10.57
CA LEU A 159 -6.28 -7.90 11.52
C LEU A 159 -5.47 -8.68 12.57
N ILE A 160 -5.98 -9.81 13.05
CA ILE A 160 -5.25 -10.68 13.99
C ILE A 160 -3.97 -11.22 13.35
N GLU A 161 -3.97 -11.54 12.06
CA GLU A 161 -2.77 -12.06 11.37
C GLU A 161 -1.73 -10.99 11.00
N ASN A 162 -2.13 -9.71 10.89
CA ASN A 162 -1.28 -8.67 10.29
C ASN A 162 -0.93 -7.50 11.24
N VAL A 163 -1.50 -7.42 12.44
CA VAL A 163 -1.23 -6.33 13.39
C VAL A 163 -0.17 -6.76 14.40
N ASP A 164 0.91 -5.98 14.52
CA ASP A 164 2.04 -6.28 15.41
C ASP A 164 1.65 -6.26 16.91
N ASN A 165 0.74 -5.36 17.30
CA ASN A 165 0.31 -5.20 18.69
C ASN A 165 -1.14 -5.68 18.90
N LEU A 166 -1.28 -6.99 19.11
CA LEU A 166 -2.58 -7.64 19.38
C LEU A 166 -3.26 -7.13 20.65
N ASN A 167 -2.49 -6.74 21.68
CA ASN A 167 -3.05 -6.21 22.92
C ASN A 167 -3.83 -4.92 22.67
N MET A 168 -3.28 -4.03 21.84
CA MET A 168 -3.94 -2.78 21.46
C MET A 168 -5.19 -3.04 20.60
N LEU A 169 -5.12 -4.02 19.70
CA LEU A 169 -6.27 -4.45 18.89
C LEU A 169 -7.41 -4.98 19.78
N TRP A 170 -7.11 -5.87 20.72
CA TRP A 170 -8.09 -6.41 21.66
C TRP A 170 -8.65 -5.34 22.60
N ALA A 171 -7.82 -4.40 23.06
CA ALA A 171 -8.30 -3.27 23.86
C ALA A 171 -9.29 -2.40 23.06
N ALA A 172 -9.03 -2.15 21.78
CA ALA A 172 -9.92 -1.37 20.92
C ALA A 172 -11.27 -2.07 20.68
N PHE A 173 -11.28 -3.38 20.45
CA PHE A 173 -12.52 -4.15 20.30
C PHE A 173 -13.29 -4.30 21.62
N ARG A 174 -12.59 -4.49 22.75
CA ARG A 174 -13.20 -4.51 24.09
C ARG A 174 -13.83 -3.17 24.44
N ALA A 175 -13.21 -2.05 24.08
CA ALA A 175 -13.80 -0.73 24.23
C ALA A 175 -15.10 -0.55 23.41
N CYS A 176 -15.32 -1.40 22.41
CA CYS A 176 -16.57 -1.47 21.64
C CYS A 176 -17.51 -2.61 22.09
N ASN A 177 -17.25 -3.22 23.26
CA ASN A 177 -18.01 -4.35 23.83
C ASN A 177 -18.05 -5.61 22.93
N VAL A 178 -17.00 -5.86 22.14
CA VAL A 178 -16.89 -7.07 21.32
C VAL A 178 -15.67 -7.86 21.74
N ASP A 179 -15.89 -9.12 22.11
CA ASP A 179 -14.81 -10.08 22.32
C ASP A 179 -14.43 -10.71 20.98
N VAL A 180 -13.19 -10.48 20.56
CA VAL A 180 -12.65 -10.95 19.28
C VAL A 180 -11.80 -12.22 19.42
N HIS A 181 -11.62 -12.77 20.63
CA HIS A 181 -10.82 -13.98 20.84
C HIS A 181 -11.37 -15.22 20.13
N PHE A 182 -12.67 -15.24 19.84
CA PHE A 182 -13.35 -16.35 19.17
C PHE A 182 -13.36 -16.25 17.62
N TYR A 183 -12.68 -15.26 17.06
CA TYR A 183 -12.61 -15.07 15.61
C TYR A 183 -11.36 -15.74 15.05
N HIS A 184 -11.58 -16.81 14.30
CA HIS A 184 -10.54 -17.56 13.62
C HIS A 184 -10.96 -17.89 12.19
N TRP A 185 -9.96 -18.07 11.32
CA TRP A 185 -10.20 -18.59 9.99
C TRP A 185 -10.82 -19.99 10.08
N PRO A 186 -11.81 -20.31 9.22
CA PRO A 186 -12.30 -21.67 9.08
C PRO A 186 -11.16 -22.64 8.74
N GLN A 187 -11.17 -23.84 9.33
CA GLN A 187 -10.18 -24.88 9.02
C GLN A 187 -10.39 -25.47 7.63
N GLU A 188 -11.63 -25.45 7.14
CA GLU A 188 -11.97 -25.89 5.80
C GLU A 188 -11.46 -24.91 4.73
N LYS A 189 -10.71 -25.43 3.75
CA LYS A 189 -10.05 -24.63 2.71
C LYS A 189 -11.02 -23.81 1.85
N GLU A 190 -12.18 -24.39 1.52
CA GLU A 190 -13.18 -23.73 0.68
C GLU A 190 -13.86 -22.59 1.43
N ALA A 191 -14.28 -22.84 2.67
CA ALA A 191 -14.84 -21.82 3.55
C ALA A 191 -13.84 -20.67 3.81
N LYS A 192 -12.54 -20.98 3.99
CA LYS A 192 -11.48 -19.97 4.11
C LYS A 192 -11.36 -19.13 2.85
N ARG A 193 -11.32 -19.73 1.66
CA ARG A 193 -11.25 -19.00 0.37
C ARG A 193 -12.45 -18.09 0.15
N LEU A 194 -13.65 -18.57 0.47
CA LEU A 194 -14.88 -17.78 0.36
C LEU A 194 -14.86 -16.59 1.33
N LEU A 195 -14.37 -16.79 2.55
CA LEU A 195 -14.27 -15.71 3.54
C LEU A 195 -13.18 -14.70 3.13
N GLN A 196 -12.06 -15.16 2.59
CA GLN A 196 -10.98 -14.31 2.09
C GLN A 196 -11.40 -13.44 0.90
N SER A 197 -12.26 -13.94 0.00
CA SER A 197 -12.74 -13.14 -1.13
C SER A 197 -13.53 -11.90 -0.68
N SER A 198 -14.14 -11.95 0.52
CA SER A 198 -14.87 -10.83 1.10
C SER A 198 -13.97 -9.71 1.65
N LEU A 199 -12.66 -9.97 1.83
CA LEU A 199 -11.70 -8.99 2.35
C LEU A 199 -11.56 -7.76 1.48
N SER A 200 -11.55 -7.93 0.15
CA SER A 200 -11.39 -6.81 -0.78
C SER A 200 -12.49 -5.76 -0.59
N TYR A 201 -13.74 -6.22 -0.48
CA TYR A 201 -14.89 -5.35 -0.22
C TYR A 201 -14.86 -4.75 1.18
N ALA A 202 -14.48 -5.54 2.19
CA ALA A 202 -14.35 -5.08 3.57
C ALA A 202 -13.32 -3.95 3.69
N ARG A 203 -12.15 -4.10 3.07
CA ARG A 203 -11.07 -3.07 3.02
C ARG A 203 -11.55 -1.79 2.37
N LEU A 204 -12.25 -1.90 1.24
CA LEU A 204 -12.78 -0.75 0.51
C LEU A 204 -13.79 0.03 1.38
N GLN A 205 -14.69 -0.67 2.08
CA GLN A 205 -15.68 -0.02 2.96
C GLN A 205 -15.02 0.69 4.15
N ILE A 206 -14.03 0.07 4.78
CA ILE A 206 -13.28 0.70 5.88
C ILE A 206 -12.55 1.94 5.39
N ALA A 207 -11.85 1.85 4.25
CA ALA A 207 -11.15 2.98 3.66
C ALA A 207 -12.11 4.17 3.38
N CYS A 208 -13.30 3.91 2.85
CA CYS A 208 -14.32 4.92 2.65
C CYS A 208 -14.81 5.55 3.97
N LYS A 209 -14.99 4.75 5.03
CA LYS A 209 -15.43 5.24 6.35
C LYS A 209 -14.37 6.09 7.04
N LEU A 210 -13.12 5.65 7.03
CA LEU A 210 -12.00 6.39 7.63
C LEU A 210 -11.73 7.70 6.88
N LYS A 211 -11.83 7.71 5.53
CA LYS A 211 -11.73 8.94 4.74
C LYS A 211 -12.83 9.96 5.04
N LYS A 212 -14.05 9.52 5.37
CA LYS A 212 -15.16 10.41 5.76
C LYS A 212 -14.97 10.97 7.18
N GLY A 213 -14.44 10.17 8.11
CA GLY A 213 -14.08 10.63 9.46
C GLY A 213 -13.00 11.71 9.46
N ALA A 214 -12.00 11.61 8.57
CA ALA A 214 -10.94 12.60 8.41
C ALA A 214 -11.45 13.96 7.89
N ARG A 215 -12.43 13.97 6.98
CA ARG A 215 -13.02 15.22 6.45
C ARG A 215 -13.96 15.91 7.45
N GLY A 216 -14.59 15.15 8.35
CA GLY A 216 -15.50 15.68 9.36
C GLY A 216 -14.84 16.39 10.54
N GLN A 217 -13.53 16.18 10.77
CA GLN A 217 -12.77 16.84 11.84
C GLN A 217 -12.15 18.19 11.41
N SER A 218 -12.22 18.56 10.12
CA SER A 218 -11.60 19.78 9.58
C SER A 218 -12.50 21.04 9.58
N THR A 219 -13.76 20.97 10.02
CA THR A 219 -14.73 22.09 9.90
C THR A 219 -15.39 22.53 11.20
N ARG A 220 -14.76 22.32 12.37
CA ARG A 220 -15.22 22.92 13.64
C ARG A 220 -14.12 23.65 14.39
N VAL A 221 -13.51 24.65 13.75
CA VAL A 221 -13.06 25.85 14.49
C VAL A 221 -14.19 26.87 14.39
N ARG A 222 -14.85 27.08 15.55
CA ARG A 222 -15.96 28.00 15.75
C ARG A 222 -15.51 29.43 15.48
N GLY A 223 -16.11 30.09 14.50
CA GLY A 223 -16.34 31.53 14.58
C GLY A 223 -17.47 31.78 15.57
N ALA A 224 -17.15 31.89 16.86
CA ALA A 224 -18.05 32.52 17.83
C ALA A 224 -17.83 34.04 17.77
N PRO A 225 -18.91 34.84 17.82
CA PRO A 225 -18.85 36.28 17.59
C PRO A 225 -18.20 36.99 18.78
N LEU A 226 -17.23 37.86 18.49
CA LEU A 226 -16.71 38.83 19.45
C LEU A 226 -17.78 39.89 19.71
N THR A 227 -18.63 39.65 20.71
CA THR A 227 -19.35 40.73 21.38
C THR A 227 -18.41 41.37 22.41
N GLY A 228 -18.13 42.67 22.26
CA GLY A 228 -17.57 43.45 23.35
C GLY A 228 -16.69 44.63 22.92
N ARG A 229 -17.28 45.81 22.81
CA ARG A 229 -16.90 47.05 23.54
C ARG A 229 -17.50 48.28 22.86
N ALA A 230 -18.72 48.64 23.28
CA ALA A 230 -19.19 50.01 23.18
C ALA A 230 -18.95 50.68 24.54
N ALA A 231 -18.35 51.87 24.47
CA ALA A 231 -17.83 52.64 25.58
C ALA A 231 -18.94 53.11 26.54
N GLY A 232 -18.83 52.72 27.82
CA GLY A 232 -19.57 53.34 28.92
C GLY A 232 -18.92 54.68 29.27
N ARG A 233 -19.64 55.78 29.00
CA ARG A 233 -19.31 57.11 29.52
C ARG A 233 -19.71 57.18 30.98
N SER A 234 -18.73 57.37 31.85
CA SER A 234 -18.93 57.91 33.19
C SER A 234 -19.23 59.40 33.09
N ARG A 235 -20.36 59.85 33.62
CA ARG A 235 -20.50 61.20 34.17
C ARG A 235 -21.51 61.24 35.30
N GLU A 236 -21.01 61.76 36.41
CA GLU A 236 -21.70 62.55 37.44
C GLU A 236 -22.73 61.87 38.35
N ARG A 237 -22.21 61.48 39.52
CA ARG A 237 -22.93 61.45 40.79
C ARG A 237 -23.41 62.87 41.13
N ALA A 238 -24.71 63.05 41.27
CA ALA A 238 -25.29 64.10 42.09
C ALA A 238 -25.88 63.46 43.36
N VAL A 239 -25.49 64.04 44.49
CA VAL A 239 -25.87 63.70 45.87
C VAL A 239 -27.34 64.06 46.09
N PRO A 240 -28.06 63.36 47.00
CA PRO A 240 -28.61 64.13 48.11
C PRO A 240 -28.36 63.45 49.46
N ALA A 241 -27.77 64.22 50.35
CA ALA A 241 -27.83 64.03 51.78
C ALA A 241 -29.19 64.55 52.24
N TYR A 242 -29.96 63.76 52.99
CA TYR A 242 -30.77 64.29 54.08
C TYR A 242 -30.83 63.27 55.22
N LEU A 243 -30.71 63.84 56.41
CA LEU A 243 -30.42 63.30 57.72
C LEU A 243 -31.56 62.47 58.35
N PRO A 244 -31.25 61.71 59.41
CA PRO A 244 -32.23 60.98 60.22
C PRO A 244 -32.84 61.90 61.29
N HIS A 245 -33.98 61.52 61.86
CA HIS A 245 -34.32 61.64 63.29
C HIS A 245 -35.79 61.26 63.53
N GLY A 246 -36.03 60.54 64.63
CA GLY A 246 -37.32 60.49 65.34
C GLY A 246 -38.14 59.24 65.09
#